data_AF-A0A7S2F601-F1
#
_entry.id   AF-A0A7S2F601-F1
#
_cell.length_a   1.000
_cell.length_b   1.000
_cell.length_c   1.000
_cell.angle_alpha   90.00
_cell.angle_beta   90.00
_cell.angle_gamma   90.00
#
_symmetry.space_group_name_H-M   'P 1'
#
loop_
_entity.id
_entity.type
_entity.pdbx_description
1 polymer ?
#
loop_
_entity_poly.entity_id
_entity_poly.type
_entity_poly.pdbx_seq_one_letter_code
_entity_poly.pdbx_strand_id
1 'polypeptide(L)'
;DTGSGHLLVPSAKCDSAACSRHHRFWENRSSTVIPIAWADEPLKRAESDTDRDTQVINFAMGDCVGQYARDRVCLGKACADADFVTMTEESDDPFKNAEWDGILGLGQSLSDAAEFNVFGVLAGNATPSLHRPVFSVYLGKRVEDEAEITFGDYSEARMASPLSWVNVSQEGYWQFQFTDFTVNGKPTGLCKKYGK
;
A
#
# COMPACT_ATOMS: atom_id res chain seq x y z
N ASP A 1 -2.38 2.23 2.96
CA ASP A 1 -1.44 3.03 3.76
C ASP A 1 -0.71 4.00 2.84
N THR A 2 -0.94 5.31 2.97
CA THR A 2 -0.28 6.33 2.14
C THR A 2 1.18 6.58 2.56
N GLY A 3 1.65 5.98 3.66
CA GLY A 3 3.01 6.12 4.17
C GLY A 3 4.00 5.03 3.70
N SER A 4 3.53 4.00 3.01
CA SER A 4 4.36 2.88 2.50
C SER A 4 4.11 2.62 1.01
N GLY A 5 5.02 1.91 0.35
CA GLY A 5 5.00 1.69 -1.10
C GLY A 5 4.53 0.31 -1.57
N HIS A 6 4.77 -0.73 -0.77
CA HIS A 6 4.52 -2.12 -1.18
C HIS A 6 3.11 -2.61 -0.82
N LEU A 7 2.59 -3.54 -1.62
CA LEU A 7 1.52 -4.44 -1.17
C LEU A 7 2.15 -5.62 -0.41
N LEU A 8 1.66 -5.86 0.80
CA LEU A 8 2.09 -6.95 1.68
C LEU A 8 0.89 -7.85 1.96
N VAL A 9 1.01 -9.15 1.69
CA VAL A 9 -0.03 -10.14 1.99
C VAL A 9 0.56 -11.39 2.65
N PRO A 10 -0.14 -12.03 3.60
CA PRO A 10 0.35 -13.25 4.24
C PRO A 10 0.48 -14.39 3.22
N SER A 11 1.59 -15.11 3.20
CA SER A 11 1.79 -16.28 2.34
C SER A 11 1.13 -17.52 2.94
N ALA A 12 0.61 -18.42 2.10
CA ALA A 12 0.17 -19.75 2.54
C ALA A 12 1.31 -20.59 3.13
N LYS A 13 2.56 -20.23 2.85
CA LYS A 13 3.77 -20.84 3.40
C LYS A 13 4.17 -20.27 4.76
N CYS A 14 3.48 -19.24 5.25
CA CYS A 14 3.74 -18.67 6.56
C CYS A 14 3.10 -19.53 7.67
N ASP A 15 3.96 -19.98 8.58
CA ASP A 15 3.60 -20.80 9.75
C ASP A 15 3.57 -19.99 11.06
N SER A 16 3.87 -18.69 11.04
CA SER A 16 3.72 -17.81 12.20
C SER A 16 2.29 -17.84 12.74
N ALA A 17 2.16 -17.69 14.07
CA ALA A 17 0.85 -17.69 14.72
C ALA A 17 -0.05 -16.55 14.20
N ALA A 18 0.52 -15.39 13.84
CA ALA A 18 -0.19 -14.31 13.17
C ALA A 18 -0.85 -14.76 11.86
N CYS A 19 -0.06 -15.22 10.89
CA CYS A 19 -0.52 -15.70 9.58
C CYS A 19 -1.64 -16.76 9.67
N SER A 20 -1.61 -17.63 10.69
CA SER A 20 -2.62 -18.68 10.86
C SER A 20 -4.04 -18.17 11.14
N ARG A 21 -4.18 -16.91 11.59
CA ARG A 21 -5.46 -16.27 11.91
C ARG A 21 -6.00 -15.42 10.75
N HIS A 22 -5.25 -15.31 9.67
CA HIS A 22 -5.53 -14.44 8.52
C HIS A 22 -5.75 -15.23 7.23
N HIS A 23 -6.37 -14.56 6.25
CA HIS A 23 -6.37 -15.08 4.89
C HIS A 23 -4.96 -15.02 4.33
N ARG A 24 -4.58 -16.11 3.65
CA ARG A 24 -3.25 -16.27 3.08
C ARG A 24 -3.33 -16.41 1.57
N PHE A 25 -2.35 -15.84 0.88
CA PHE A 25 -2.18 -15.96 -0.57
C PHE A 25 -1.56 -17.32 -0.92
N TRP A 26 -2.24 -18.05 -1.80
CA TRP A 26 -1.83 -19.38 -2.26
C TRP A 26 -1.31 -19.29 -3.69
N GLU A 27 0.02 -19.20 -3.85
CA GLU A 27 0.66 -19.17 -5.19
C GLU A 27 0.17 -20.33 -6.07
N ASN A 28 0.06 -21.55 -5.52
CA ASN A 28 -0.38 -22.73 -6.27
C ASN A 28 -1.86 -22.72 -6.72
N ARG A 29 -2.66 -21.72 -6.30
CA ARG A 29 -4.06 -21.54 -6.71
C ARG A 29 -4.25 -20.43 -7.74
N SER A 30 -3.19 -19.69 -8.06
CA SER A 30 -3.21 -18.68 -9.10
C SER A 30 -2.63 -19.23 -10.39
N SER A 31 -3.35 -19.06 -11.50
CA SER A 31 -2.84 -19.40 -12.84
C SER A 31 -1.93 -18.31 -13.42
N THR A 32 -1.93 -17.11 -12.84
CA THR A 32 -1.19 -15.94 -13.33
C THR A 32 0.04 -15.61 -12.50
N VAL A 33 0.23 -16.29 -11.36
CA VAL A 33 1.37 -15.99 -10.48
C VAL A 33 2.72 -16.36 -11.10
N ILE A 34 3.67 -15.45 -10.90
CA ILE A 34 5.09 -15.66 -11.13
C ILE A 34 5.79 -15.44 -9.79
N PRO A 35 6.25 -16.51 -9.12
CA PRO A 35 7.16 -16.39 -7.99
C PRO A 35 8.46 -15.75 -8.47
N ILE A 36 8.78 -14.57 -7.94
CA ILE A 36 9.97 -13.82 -8.31
C ILE A 36 11.14 -14.35 -7.48
N ALA A 37 12.25 -14.65 -8.14
CA ALA A 37 13.48 -15.08 -7.48
C ALA A 37 14.27 -13.89 -6.96
N TRP A 38 14.52 -12.89 -7.81
CA TRP A 38 15.47 -11.82 -7.54
C TRP A 38 14.81 -10.46 -7.75
N ALA A 39 15.03 -9.53 -6.83
CA ALA A 39 14.43 -8.19 -6.91
C ALA A 39 14.89 -7.43 -8.17
N ASP A 40 16.09 -7.70 -8.65
CA ASP A 40 16.71 -7.10 -9.84
C ASP A 40 16.37 -7.84 -11.14
N GLU A 41 15.86 -9.08 -11.07
CA GLU A 41 15.36 -9.86 -12.21
C GLU A 41 13.88 -10.28 -12.02
N PRO A 42 12.91 -9.35 -11.88
CA PRO A 42 11.55 -9.65 -11.45
C PRO A 42 10.74 -10.53 -12.42
N LEU A 43 11.18 -10.63 -13.68
CA LEU A 43 10.54 -11.47 -14.70
C LEU A 43 11.08 -12.92 -14.72
N LYS A 44 12.19 -13.18 -14.02
CA LYS A 44 12.76 -14.52 -13.93
C LYS A 44 12.05 -15.29 -12.83
N ARG A 45 11.40 -16.38 -13.23
CA ARG A 45 10.68 -17.26 -12.31
C ARG A 45 11.66 -17.95 -11.37
N ALA A 46 11.33 -18.00 -10.09
CA ALA A 46 12.03 -18.84 -9.13
C ALA A 46 11.87 -20.33 -9.47
N GLU A 47 12.98 -21.06 -9.47
CA GLU A 47 12.99 -22.52 -9.66
C GLU A 47 12.74 -23.27 -8.34
N SER A 48 13.07 -22.63 -7.21
CA SER A 48 12.88 -23.14 -5.86
C SER A 48 12.57 -22.00 -4.88
N ASP A 49 11.82 -22.29 -3.82
CA ASP A 49 11.57 -21.33 -2.73
C ASP A 49 12.80 -21.02 -1.89
N THR A 50 13.80 -21.90 -1.93
CA THR A 50 15.07 -21.73 -1.19
C THR A 50 16.06 -20.81 -1.90
N ASP A 51 15.74 -20.39 -3.13
CA ASP A 51 16.61 -19.59 -4.00
C ASP A 51 15.85 -18.33 -4.44
N ARG A 52 15.33 -17.60 -3.43
CA ARG A 52 14.58 -16.35 -3.61
C ARG A 52 15.11 -15.30 -2.64
N ASP A 53 15.21 -14.07 -3.10
CA ASP A 53 15.40 -12.91 -2.27
C ASP A 53 14.26 -12.78 -1.25
N THR A 54 14.64 -12.35 -0.06
CA THR A 54 13.71 -11.98 1.00
C THR A 54 13.90 -10.53 1.39
N GLN A 55 12.80 -9.91 1.79
CA GLN A 55 12.80 -8.56 2.34
C GLN A 55 12.33 -8.60 3.78
N VAL A 56 13.09 -7.93 4.66
CA VAL A 56 12.66 -7.63 6.03
C VAL A 56 11.98 -6.27 6.03
N ILE A 57 10.73 -6.25 6.49
CA ILE A 57 9.90 -5.04 6.54
C ILE A 57 9.55 -4.77 7.98
N ASN A 58 9.88 -3.57 8.44
CA ASN A 58 9.55 -3.11 9.79
C ASN A 58 8.23 -2.33 9.74
N PHE A 59 7.27 -2.73 10.56
CA PHE A 59 5.95 -2.09 10.65
C PHE A 59 5.62 -1.75 12.10
N ALA A 60 5.61 -0.45 12.41
CA ALA A 60 5.43 0.05 13.76
C ALA A 60 6.41 -0.61 14.76
N MET A 61 5.91 -1.47 15.65
CA MET A 61 6.68 -2.21 16.66
C MET A 61 6.86 -3.70 16.31
N GLY A 62 6.37 -4.14 15.16
CA GLY A 62 6.57 -5.48 14.62
C GLY A 62 7.40 -5.48 13.33
N ASP A 63 7.68 -6.68 12.85
CA ASP A 63 8.42 -6.96 11.64
C ASP A 63 7.81 -8.14 10.90
N CYS A 64 8.08 -8.20 9.61
CA CYS A 64 7.73 -9.33 8.77
C CYS A 64 8.85 -9.59 7.75
N VAL A 65 8.96 -10.85 7.33
CA VAL A 65 9.86 -11.29 6.28
C VAL A 65 9.01 -11.81 5.15
N GLY A 66 9.33 -11.43 3.91
CA GLY A 66 8.58 -11.91 2.76
C GLY A 66 9.42 -12.09 1.51
N GLN A 67 8.81 -12.78 0.54
CA GLN A 67 9.35 -13.04 -0.79
C GLN A 67 8.53 -12.29 -1.84
N TYR A 68 9.15 -11.98 -2.97
CA TYR A 68 8.50 -11.21 -4.03
C TYR A 68 7.65 -12.10 -4.96
N ALA A 69 6.46 -11.65 -5.33
CA ALA A 69 5.62 -12.33 -6.31
C ALA A 69 5.02 -11.32 -7.28
N ARG A 70 4.80 -11.74 -8.52
CA ARG A 70 3.94 -11.05 -9.49
C ARG A 70 2.65 -11.81 -9.65
N ASP A 71 1.52 -11.10 -9.61
CA ASP A 71 0.22 -11.67 -9.97
C ASP A 71 -0.74 -10.56 -10.43
N ARG A 72 -1.91 -10.98 -10.92
CA ARG A 72 -2.98 -10.07 -11.31
C ARG A 72 -3.68 -9.52 -10.07
N VAL A 73 -3.48 -8.25 -9.78
CA VAL A 73 -4.10 -7.52 -8.67
C VAL A 73 -5.27 -6.68 -9.17
N CYS A 74 -6.41 -6.78 -8.50
CA CYS A 74 -7.62 -6.04 -8.84
C CYS A 74 -8.08 -5.16 -7.67
N LEU A 75 -8.30 -3.87 -7.93
CA LEU A 75 -8.96 -2.94 -7.00
C LEU A 75 -10.28 -2.49 -7.61
N GLY A 76 -11.39 -2.95 -7.01
CA GLY A 76 -12.71 -2.81 -7.61
C GLY A 76 -12.79 -3.53 -8.96
N LYS A 77 -12.97 -2.78 -10.05
CA LYS A 77 -13.01 -3.35 -11.41
C LYS A 77 -11.67 -3.27 -12.13
N ALA A 78 -10.76 -2.41 -11.70
CA ALA A 78 -9.49 -2.18 -12.37
C ALA A 78 -8.49 -3.28 -11.97
N CYS A 79 -7.90 -3.94 -12.96
CA CYS A 79 -6.93 -5.01 -12.72
C CYS A 79 -5.66 -4.78 -13.54
N ALA A 80 -4.51 -5.10 -12.97
CA ALA A 80 -3.22 -5.12 -13.64
C ALA A 80 -2.30 -6.18 -13.03
N ASP A 81 -1.27 -6.59 -13.75
CA ASP A 81 -0.22 -7.44 -13.19
C ASP A 81 0.76 -6.54 -12.43
N ALA A 82 0.94 -6.80 -11.14
CA ALA A 82 1.77 -6.01 -10.24
C ALA A 82 2.64 -6.92 -9.36
N ASP A 83 3.75 -6.35 -8.89
CA ASP A 83 4.66 -7.02 -7.97
C ASP A 83 4.26 -6.68 -6.53
N PHE A 84 4.42 -7.64 -5.63
CA PHE A 84 4.10 -7.48 -4.22
C PHE A 84 4.91 -8.45 -3.37
N VAL A 85 4.81 -8.30 -2.06
CA VAL A 85 5.53 -9.13 -1.10
C VAL A 85 4.54 -10.11 -0.45
N THR A 86 4.85 -11.40 -0.54
CA THR A 86 4.17 -12.45 0.20
C THR A 86 4.94 -12.72 1.49
N MET A 87 4.36 -12.39 2.63
CA MET A 87 5.01 -12.53 3.94
C MET A 87 5.09 -13.99 4.34
N THR A 88 6.30 -14.51 4.52
CA THR A 88 6.60 -15.87 4.98
C THR A 88 6.74 -15.94 6.49
N GLU A 89 6.99 -14.80 7.15
CA GLU A 89 7.03 -14.66 8.60
C GLU A 89 6.41 -13.33 9.02
N GLU A 90 5.62 -13.35 10.09
CA GLU A 90 5.02 -12.16 10.71
C GLU A 90 5.19 -12.23 12.24
N SER A 91 5.55 -11.10 12.86
CA SER A 91 5.53 -10.93 14.31
C SER A 91 4.12 -11.03 14.90
N ASP A 92 4.01 -11.42 16.17
CA ASP A 92 2.68 -11.53 16.82
C ASP A 92 2.01 -10.16 17.01
N ASP A 93 2.77 -9.12 17.36
CA ASP A 93 2.30 -7.74 17.50
C ASP A 93 2.87 -6.89 16.36
N PRO A 94 2.05 -6.17 15.56
CA PRO A 94 0.59 -6.00 15.68
C PRO A 94 -0.25 -7.03 14.91
N PHE A 95 0.36 -7.96 14.19
CA PHE A 95 -0.33 -8.72 13.15
C PHE A 95 -1.36 -9.73 13.67
N LYS A 96 -1.07 -10.49 14.72
CA LYS A 96 -1.93 -11.62 15.16
C LYS A 96 -3.33 -11.24 15.63
N ASN A 97 -3.51 -10.00 16.09
CA ASN A 97 -4.80 -9.49 16.56
C ASN A 97 -5.33 -8.38 15.65
N ALA A 98 -4.70 -8.17 14.49
CA ALA A 98 -5.23 -7.27 13.48
C ALA A 98 -6.56 -7.82 12.94
N GLU A 99 -7.47 -6.92 12.54
CA GLU A 99 -8.68 -7.31 11.80
C GLU A 99 -8.42 -7.38 10.29
N TRP A 100 -7.31 -6.82 9.82
CA TRP A 100 -6.87 -6.80 8.43
C TRP A 100 -5.85 -7.91 8.17
N ASP A 101 -5.85 -8.44 6.95
CA ASP A 101 -4.90 -9.50 6.56
C ASP A 101 -3.55 -8.95 6.08
N GLY A 102 -3.54 -7.77 5.46
CA GLY A 102 -2.33 -7.22 4.85
C GLY A 102 -2.38 -5.71 4.66
N ILE A 103 -1.36 -5.18 4.01
CA ILE A 103 -1.15 -3.72 3.85
C ILE A 103 -1.02 -3.40 2.37
N LEU A 104 -1.90 -2.54 1.85
CA LEU A 104 -1.75 -1.93 0.53
C LEU A 104 -1.05 -0.58 0.67
N GLY A 105 0.23 -0.51 0.31
CA GLY A 105 0.98 0.72 0.17
C GLY A 105 0.41 1.59 -0.96
N LEU A 106 0.26 2.89 -0.69
CA LEU A 106 -0.27 3.90 -1.60
C LEU A 106 0.67 5.11 -1.73
N GLY A 107 1.89 5.04 -1.19
CA GLY A 107 2.93 6.05 -1.41
C GLY A 107 3.31 6.20 -2.89
N GLN A 108 3.99 7.28 -3.26
CA GLN A 108 4.29 7.57 -4.68
C GLN A 108 5.45 6.72 -5.21
N SER A 109 6.59 6.74 -4.51
CA SER A 109 7.85 6.11 -4.96
C SER A 109 8.62 5.55 -3.76
N LEU A 110 7.89 4.88 -2.87
CA LEU A 110 8.44 4.25 -1.64
C LEU A 110 8.66 2.74 -1.79
N SER A 111 8.22 2.16 -2.91
CA SER A 111 8.46 0.77 -3.25
C SER A 111 9.82 0.59 -3.93
N ASP A 112 10.35 -0.64 -3.93
CA ASP A 112 11.68 -0.92 -4.47
C ASP A 112 11.79 -0.66 -5.99
N ALA A 113 10.67 -0.84 -6.71
CA ALA A 113 10.52 -0.52 -8.12
C ALA A 113 9.09 -0.06 -8.44
N ALA A 114 8.85 0.43 -9.66
CA ALA A 114 7.55 0.94 -10.08
C ALA A 114 6.48 -0.16 -10.12
N GLU A 115 6.89 -1.38 -10.45
CA GLU A 115 6.05 -2.57 -10.54
C GLU A 115 5.51 -3.00 -9.17
N PHE A 116 6.20 -2.66 -8.08
CA PHE A 116 5.75 -2.89 -6.70
C PHE A 116 4.73 -1.85 -6.21
N ASN A 117 4.56 -0.73 -6.93
CA ASN A 117 3.55 0.26 -6.63
C ASN A 117 2.23 -0.10 -7.30
N VAL A 118 1.38 -0.85 -6.61
CA VAL A 118 0.10 -1.34 -7.14
C VAL A 118 -0.77 -0.21 -7.70
N PHE A 119 -0.87 0.93 -7.00
CA PHE A 119 -1.67 2.05 -7.50
C PHE A 119 -1.06 2.68 -8.75
N GLY A 120 0.27 2.88 -8.78
CA GLY A 120 0.99 3.41 -9.93
C GLY A 120 0.83 2.52 -11.17
N VAL A 121 0.95 1.21 -10.99
CA VAL A 121 0.69 0.21 -12.04
C VAL A 121 -0.74 0.34 -12.54
N LEU A 122 -1.75 0.29 -11.65
CA LEU A 122 -3.15 0.41 -12.05
C LEU A 122 -3.47 1.73 -12.77
N ALA A 123 -2.89 2.85 -12.32
CA ALA A 123 -3.04 4.15 -12.95
C ALA A 123 -2.43 4.21 -14.36
N GLY A 124 -1.40 3.42 -14.63
CA GLY A 124 -0.72 3.37 -15.92
C GLY A 124 -1.29 2.35 -16.91
N ASN A 125 -1.73 1.17 -16.44
CA ASN A 125 -2.01 0.04 -17.33
C ASN A 125 -3.21 -0.84 -16.94
N ALA A 126 -4.06 -0.41 -16.00
CA ALA A 126 -5.22 -1.23 -15.61
C ALA A 126 -6.17 -1.51 -16.79
N THR A 127 -6.80 -2.67 -16.74
CA THR A 127 -7.91 -3.05 -17.63
C THR A 127 -9.13 -3.46 -16.81
N PRO A 128 -10.28 -2.75 -16.93
CA PRO A 128 -10.45 -1.45 -17.59
C PRO A 128 -9.57 -0.35 -16.96
N SER A 129 -9.26 0.68 -17.75
CA SER A 129 -8.46 1.83 -17.33
C SER A 129 -9.19 2.65 -16.26
N LEU A 130 -8.44 3.20 -15.31
CA LEU A 130 -8.96 4.20 -14.39
C LEU A 130 -9.42 5.44 -15.17
N HIS A 131 -10.50 6.09 -14.70
CA HIS A 131 -10.98 7.33 -15.31
C HIS A 131 -9.95 8.46 -15.14
N ARG A 132 -9.35 8.56 -13.95
CA ARG A 132 -8.27 9.49 -13.62
C ARG A 132 -7.19 8.78 -12.81
N PRO A 133 -5.91 9.17 -12.89
CA PRO A 133 -4.83 8.58 -12.10
C PRO A 133 -4.83 9.14 -10.66
N VAL A 134 -5.97 9.06 -9.97
CA VAL A 134 -6.16 9.54 -8.60
C VAL A 134 -6.85 8.47 -7.76
N PHE A 135 -6.60 8.49 -6.46
CA PHE A 135 -7.47 7.85 -5.49
C PHE A 135 -7.95 8.89 -4.48
N SER A 136 -9.06 8.61 -3.83
CA SER A 136 -9.63 9.48 -2.81
C SER A 136 -10.13 8.66 -1.63
N VAL A 137 -10.05 9.24 -0.44
CA VAL A 137 -10.46 8.59 0.81
C VAL A 137 -11.45 9.50 1.52
N TYR A 138 -12.61 8.95 1.83
CA TYR A 138 -13.57 9.51 2.76
C TYR A 138 -13.55 8.67 4.04
N LEU A 139 -13.28 9.30 5.17
CA LEU A 139 -13.36 8.67 6.48
C LEU A 139 -14.53 9.26 7.25
N GLY A 140 -15.40 8.39 7.75
CA GLY A 140 -16.45 8.75 8.69
C GLY A 140 -15.87 9.36 9.98
N LYS A 141 -16.70 10.08 10.74
CA LYS A 141 -16.23 10.77 11.95
C LYS A 141 -15.97 9.80 13.11
N ARG A 142 -16.72 8.71 13.14
CA ARG A 142 -16.62 7.63 14.14
C ARG A 142 -16.27 6.33 13.44
N VAL A 143 -15.82 5.36 14.22
CA VAL A 143 -15.43 4.02 13.72
C VAL A 143 -16.62 3.31 13.06
N GLU A 144 -17.85 3.57 13.52
CA GLU A 144 -19.07 2.94 13.00
C GLU A 144 -19.65 3.69 11.79
N ASP A 145 -19.11 4.85 11.44
CA ASP A 145 -19.58 5.62 10.29
C ASP A 145 -18.99 5.02 9.00
N GLU A 146 -19.69 5.21 7.87
CA GLU A 146 -19.20 4.73 6.57
C GLU A 146 -17.84 5.36 6.22
N ALA A 147 -16.96 4.52 5.66
CA ALA A 147 -15.72 4.94 5.03
C ALA A 147 -15.69 4.44 3.58
N GLU A 148 -15.01 5.17 2.72
CA GLU A 148 -14.94 4.86 1.29
C GLU A 148 -13.55 5.22 0.76
N ILE A 149 -12.96 4.31 -0.01
CA ILE A 149 -11.82 4.61 -0.86
C ILE A 149 -12.23 4.40 -2.31
N THR A 150 -11.99 5.40 -3.15
CA THR A 150 -12.27 5.34 -4.59
C THR A 150 -10.96 5.37 -5.35
N PHE A 151 -10.78 4.42 -6.27
CA PHE A 151 -9.68 4.42 -7.24
C PHE A 151 -10.21 4.85 -8.59
N GLY A 152 -9.59 5.86 -9.19
CA GLY A 152 -9.98 6.38 -10.49
C GLY A 152 -10.80 7.66 -10.47
N ASP A 153 -11.28 8.12 -9.31
CA ASP A 153 -12.06 9.34 -9.16
C ASP A 153 -12.19 9.79 -7.69
N TYR A 154 -12.95 10.87 -7.46
CA TYR A 154 -13.45 11.28 -6.15
C TYR A 154 -14.97 11.48 -6.15
N SER A 155 -15.61 11.21 -5.02
CA SER A 155 -17.06 11.28 -4.87
C SER A 155 -17.50 12.68 -4.41
N GLU A 156 -18.08 13.47 -5.32
CA GLU A 156 -18.65 14.78 -4.96
C GLU A 156 -19.75 14.67 -3.89
N ALA A 157 -20.47 13.54 -3.85
CA ALA A 157 -21.50 13.26 -2.85
C ALA A 157 -20.93 13.15 -1.42
N ARG A 158 -19.63 12.87 -1.28
CA ARG A 158 -18.92 12.81 0.01
C ARG A 158 -18.29 14.15 0.41
N MET A 159 -18.39 15.19 -0.42
CA MET A 159 -17.72 16.47 -0.23
C MET A 159 -18.64 17.54 0.37
N ALA A 160 -18.12 18.33 1.30
CA ALA A 160 -18.82 19.52 1.83
C ALA A 160 -18.49 20.82 1.08
N SER A 161 -17.39 20.82 0.32
CA SER A 161 -16.89 21.96 -0.45
C SER A 161 -16.00 21.46 -1.60
N PRO A 162 -15.71 22.29 -2.62
CA PRO A 162 -14.73 21.94 -3.66
C PRO A 162 -13.36 21.57 -3.07
N LEU A 163 -12.62 20.72 -3.79
CA LEU A 163 -11.26 20.34 -3.43
C LEU A 163 -10.30 21.53 -3.55
N SER A 164 -9.40 21.65 -2.59
CA SER A 164 -8.23 22.53 -2.66
C SER A 164 -6.99 21.69 -2.88
N TRP A 165 -6.31 21.91 -4.01
CA TRP A 165 -5.12 21.16 -4.37
C TRP A 165 -3.87 21.86 -3.85
N VAL A 166 -2.94 21.07 -3.32
CA VAL A 166 -1.62 21.52 -2.92
C VAL A 166 -0.57 20.67 -3.63
N ASN A 167 0.52 21.31 -4.05
CA ASN A 167 1.61 20.60 -4.70
C ASN A 167 2.36 19.73 -3.67
N VAL A 168 2.75 18.54 -4.12
CA VAL A 168 3.66 17.67 -3.38
C VAL A 168 5.01 18.37 -3.26
N SER A 169 5.56 18.45 -2.04
CA SER A 169 6.85 19.12 -1.78
C SER A 169 8.06 18.20 -1.94
N GLN A 170 7.86 16.89 -1.77
CA GLN A 170 8.90 15.87 -1.93
C GLN A 170 8.27 14.61 -2.51
N GLU A 171 8.75 14.21 -3.69
CA GLU A 171 8.34 12.97 -4.34
C GLU A 171 8.68 11.75 -3.47
N GLY A 172 7.88 10.70 -3.57
CA GLY A 172 7.93 9.52 -2.70
C GLY A 172 6.77 9.54 -1.70
N TYR A 173 6.65 10.62 -0.92
CA TYR A 173 5.61 10.76 0.10
C TYR A 173 4.46 11.65 -0.38
N TRP A 174 3.27 11.46 0.19
CA TRP A 174 2.19 12.44 0.09
C TRP A 174 2.43 13.64 1.02
N GLN A 175 3.57 14.29 0.83
CA GLN A 175 4.03 15.41 1.65
C GLN A 175 3.76 16.73 0.94
N PHE A 176 3.29 17.73 1.69
CA PHE A 176 3.11 19.10 1.19
C PHE A 176 3.53 20.11 2.26
N GLN A 177 3.85 21.33 1.83
CA GLN A 177 4.23 22.41 2.73
C GLN A 177 3.02 23.22 3.17
N PHE A 178 2.98 23.58 4.44
CA PHE A 178 1.99 24.52 5.00
C PHE A 178 2.72 25.61 5.82
N THR A 179 2.07 26.75 6.03
CA THR A 179 2.75 27.98 6.49
C THR A 179 2.76 28.18 8.01
N ASP A 180 1.70 27.78 8.70
CA ASP A 180 1.58 27.84 10.15
C ASP A 180 0.39 26.99 10.63
N PHE A 181 0.33 26.75 11.93
CA PHE A 181 -0.87 26.28 12.62
C PHE A 181 -1.56 27.44 13.33
N THR A 182 -2.87 27.32 13.55
CA THR A 182 -3.61 28.27 14.41
C THR A 182 -4.21 27.54 15.61
N VAL A 183 -4.17 28.18 16.77
CA VAL A 183 -4.86 27.72 17.99
C VAL A 183 -5.79 28.83 18.44
N ASN A 184 -7.09 28.54 18.52
CA ASN A 184 -8.14 29.54 18.80
C ASN A 184 -8.07 30.76 17.85
N GLY A 185 -7.81 30.50 16.56
CA GLY A 185 -7.72 31.54 15.53
C GLY A 185 -6.43 32.38 15.56
N LYS A 186 -5.48 32.07 16.44
CA LYS A 186 -4.20 32.79 16.53
C LYS A 186 -3.06 31.97 15.93
N PRO A 187 -2.26 32.54 15.00
CA PRO A 187 -1.07 31.88 14.46
C PRO A 187 -0.09 31.51 15.57
N THR A 188 0.47 30.30 15.50
CA THR A 188 1.43 29.83 16.51
C THR A 188 2.85 30.32 16.26
N GLY A 189 3.19 30.65 15.00
CA GLY A 189 4.54 30.99 14.58
C GLY A 189 5.53 29.83 14.63
N LEU A 190 5.09 28.61 14.95
CA LEU A 190 5.96 27.45 15.14
C LEU A 190 6.64 27.04 13.84
N CYS A 191 5.92 27.04 12.72
CA CYS A 191 6.50 26.71 11.41
C CYS A 191 7.56 27.72 10.97
N LYS A 192 7.40 29.00 11.31
CA LYS A 192 8.46 30.01 11.04
C LYS A 192 9.70 29.79 11.90
N LYS A 193 9.52 29.29 13.13
CA LYS A 193 10.61 29.11 14.09
C LYS A 193 11.34 27.78 13.93
N TYR A 194 10.61 26.72 13.56
CA TYR A 194 11.08 25.34 13.58
C TYR A 194 10.82 24.57 12.28
N GLY A 195 10.02 25.11 11.37
CA GLY A 195 9.79 24.50 10.07
C GLY A 195 11.09 24.46 9.27
N LYS A 196 11.30 23.33 8.59
CA LYS A 196 12.39 23.15 7.63
C LYS A 196 11.89 23.42 6.22
#